data_AF-A0A7I0J9S0-F1
#
_entry.id   AF-A0A7I0J9S0-F1
#
_cell.length_a   1.000
_cell.length_b   1.000
_cell.length_c   1.000
_cell.angle_alpha   90.00
_cell.angle_beta   90.00
_cell.angle_gamma   90.00
#
_symmetry.space_group_name_H-M   'P 1'
#
loop_
_entity.id
_entity.type
_entity.pdbx_description
1 polymer ?
#
loop_
_entity_poly.entity_id
_entity_poly.type
_entity_poly.pdbx_seq_one_letter_code
_entity_poly.pdbx_strand_id
1 'polypeptide(L)' 'QIWEKFKGLSRENVHPRWQDEILSAIGNLETAGLGPLLDALSRRGRRYAEEDAARELARSSEAFQ' A
#
# COMPACT_ATOMS: atom_id res chain seq x y z
N GLN A 1 12.92 15.62 1.55
CA GLN A 1 13.60 14.50 2.24
C GLN A 1 12.65 13.43 2.76
N ILE A 2 11.57 13.77 3.49
CA ILE A 2 10.62 12.78 4.04
C ILE A 2 9.92 11.96 2.94
N TRP A 3 9.51 12.61 1.85
CA TRP A 3 8.83 11.96 0.71
C TRP A 3 9.66 10.87 0.02
N GLU A 4 10.92 11.17 -0.29
CA GLU A 4 11.84 10.18 -0.90
C GLU A 4 12.16 9.03 0.06
N LYS A 5 12.33 9.33 1.35
CA LYS A 5 12.50 8.29 2.39
C LYS A 5 11.27 7.38 2.48
N PHE A 6 10.08 7.95 2.48
CA PHE A 6 8.85 7.16 2.53
C PHE A 6 8.72 6.28 1.30
N LYS A 7 8.95 6.81 0.09
CA LYS A 7 8.96 6.01 -1.15
C LYS A 7 9.95 4.85 -1.09
N GLY A 8 11.17 5.08 -0.61
CA GLY A 8 12.18 4.03 -0.43
C GLY A 8 11.70 2.91 0.50
N LEU A 9 11.24 3.27 1.70
CA LEU A 9 10.81 2.30 2.71
C LEU A 9 9.54 1.53 2.31
N SER A 10 8.59 2.21 1.67
CA SER A 10 7.31 1.60 1.29
C SER A 10 7.46 0.69 0.08
N ARG A 11 8.37 0.95 -0.86
CA ARG A 11 8.54 0.11 -2.05
C ARG A 11 8.89 -1.35 -1.74
N GLU A 12 9.53 -1.60 -0.61
CA GLU A 12 9.93 -2.95 -0.18
C GLU A 12 8.89 -3.65 0.70
N ASN A 13 7.99 -2.89 1.33
CA ASN A 13 7.13 -3.41 2.41
C ASN A 13 5.63 -3.18 2.18
N VAL A 14 5.27 -2.43 1.14
CA VAL A 14 3.92 -1.94 0.89
C VAL A 14 3.57 -2.27 -0.55
N HIS A 15 2.40 -2.87 -0.76
CA HIS A 15 1.88 -3.15 -2.09
C HIS A 15 1.91 -1.87 -2.97
N PRO A 16 2.40 -1.92 -4.22
CA PRO A 16 2.62 -0.72 -5.04
C PRO A 16 1.38 0.17 -5.18
N ARG A 17 0.21 -0.45 -5.34
CA ARG A 17 -1.06 0.28 -5.46
C ARG A 17 -1.49 0.94 -4.14
N TRP A 18 -1.15 0.31 -3.01
CA TRP A 18 -1.39 0.90 -1.69
C TRP A 18 -0.46 2.10 -1.44
N GLN A 19 0.80 1.97 -1.87
CA GLN A 19 1.79 3.05 -1.81
C GLN A 19 1.30 4.28 -2.59
N ASP A 20 0.83 4.10 -3.83
CA ASP A 20 0.31 5.20 -4.66
C ASP A 20 -0.89 5.91 -4.02
N GLU A 21 -1.78 5.17 -3.38
CA GLU A 21 -2.94 5.72 -2.67
C GLU A 21 -2.53 6.54 -1.44
N ILE A 22 -1.57 6.05 -0.65
CA ILE A 22 -1.04 6.78 0.51
C ILE A 22 -0.36 8.07 0.04
N LEU A 23 0.46 8.00 -1.01
CA LEU A 23 1.13 9.15 -1.59
C LEU A 23 0.12 10.18 -2.10
N SER A 24 -0.92 9.74 -2.81
CA SER A 24 -1.99 10.61 -3.29
C SER A 24 -2.76 11.29 -2.15
N ALA A 25 -3.06 10.55 -1.07
CA ALA A 25 -3.74 11.09 0.11
C ALA A 25 -2.87 12.12 0.85
N ILE A 26 -1.56 11.89 0.96
CA ILE A 26 -0.61 12.87 1.52
C ILE A 26 -0.54 14.12 0.65
N GLY A 27 -0.51 13.97 -0.69
CA GLY A 27 -0.48 15.11 -1.61
C GLY A 27 -1.72 16.00 -1.53
N ASN A 28 -2.86 15.45 -1.13
CA ASN A 28 -4.14 16.16 -1.00
C ASN A 28 -4.49 16.54 0.45
N LEU A 29 -3.54 16.43 1.40
CA LEU A 29 -3.83 16.60 2.83
C LEU A 29 -4.37 18.00 3.17
N GLU A 30 -3.82 19.04 2.52
CA GLU A 30 -4.21 20.43 2.74
C GLU A 30 -5.63 20.71 2.23
N THR A 31 -6.09 19.98 1.22
CA THR A 31 -7.37 20.22 0.53
C THR A 31 -8.48 19.31 1.04
N ALA A 32 -8.16 18.03 1.29
CA ALA A 32 -9.12 16.99 1.66
C ALA A 32 -9.03 16.57 3.14
N GLY A 33 -8.07 17.13 3.88
CA GLY A 33 -7.85 16.82 5.29
C GLY A 33 -7.31 15.40 5.54
N LEU A 34 -7.38 14.96 6.79
CA LEU A 34 -6.83 13.67 7.22
C LEU A 34 -7.71 12.46 6.87
N GLY A 35 -8.98 12.67 6.51
CA GLY A 35 -9.96 11.59 6.27
C GLY A 35 -9.49 10.59 5.21
N PRO A 36 -9.13 11.03 3.99
CA PRO A 36 -8.64 10.14 2.93
C PRO A 36 -7.36 9.40 3.31
N LEU A 37 -6.46 10.04 4.05
CA LEU A 37 -5.23 9.40 4.52
C LEU A 37 -5.53 8.29 5.52
N LEU A 38 -6.42 8.54 6.49
CA LEU A 38 -6.85 7.54 7.46
C LEU A 38 -7.57 6.35 6.80
N ASP A 39 -8.39 6.58 5.77
CA ASP A 39 -9.05 5.50 5.02
C ASP A 39 -8.03 4.63 4.26
N ALA A 40 -7.05 5.26 3.59
CA ALA A 40 -5.96 4.58 2.91
C ALA A 40 -5.13 3.72 3.88
N LEU A 41 -4.85 4.22 5.09
CA LEU A 41 -4.09 3.49 6.11
C LEU A 41 -4.91 2.38 6.79
N SER A 42 -6.23 2.51 6.93
CA SER A 42 -7.05 1.59 7.74
C SER A 42 -7.63 0.42 6.94
N ARG A 43 -8.45 0.70 5.91
CA ARG A 43 -9.28 -0.32 5.24
C ARG A 43 -8.67 -0.83 3.94
N ARG A 44 -7.80 -0.06 3.31
CA ARG A 44 -7.12 -0.48 2.08
C ARG A 44 -5.87 -1.30 2.35
N GLY A 45 -5.09 -0.97 3.39
CA GLY A 45 -3.92 -1.76 3.78
C GLY A 45 -4.20 -3.26 3.99
N ARG A 46 -5.32 -3.59 4.64
CA ARG A 46 -5.72 -5.01 4.83
C ARG A 46 -6.05 -5.73 3.52
N ARG A 47 -6.72 -5.05 2.59
CA ARG A 47 -7.08 -5.64 1.28
C ARG A 47 -5.85 -5.96 0.45
N TYR A 48 -4.84 -5.09 0.50
CA TYR A 48 -3.58 -5.34 -0.20
C TYR A 48 -2.73 -6.43 0.45
N ALA A 49 -2.75 -6.55 1.78
CA ALA A 49 -2.11 -7.66 2.47
C ALA A 49 -2.75 -9.02 2.12
N GLU A 50 -4.08 -9.05 1.97
CA GLU A 50 -4.82 -10.24 1.53
C GLU A 50 -4.52 -10.59 0.06
N GLU A 51 -4.45 -9.59 -0.83
CA GLU A 51 -4.05 -9.79 -2.24
C GLU A 51 -2.63 -10.33 -2.39
N ASP A 52 -1.67 -9.79 -1.62
CA ASP A 52 -0.29 -10.28 -1.63
C ASP A 52 -0.20 -11.70 -1.07
N ALA A 53 -0.91 -12.00 0.03
CA ALA A 53 -0.97 -13.36 0.58
C ALA A 53 -1.59 -14.37 -0.41
N ALA A 54 -2.67 -13.97 -1.11
CA ALA A 54 -3.30 -14.79 -2.14
C ALA A 54 -2.37 -15.04 -3.33
N ARG A 55 -1.59 -14.04 -3.76
CA ARG A 55 -0.57 -14.20 -4.80
C ARG A 55 0.55 -15.15 -4.39
N GLU A 56 1.08 -15.02 -3.18
CA GLU A 56 2.13 -15.92 -2.69
C GLU A 56 1.62 -17.37 -2.56
N LEU A 57 0.38 -17.57 -2.13
CA LEU A 57 -0.26 -18.88 -2.11
C LEU A 57 -0.41 -19.48 -3.51
N ALA A 58 -0.85 -18.69 -4.49
CA ALA A 58 -0.96 -19.13 -5.89
C ALA A 58 0.41 -19.52 -6.47
N ARG A 59 1.44 -18.68 -6.26
CA ARG A 59 2.82 -18.96 -6.70
C ARG A 59 3.39 -20.22 -6.07
N SER A 60 3.13 -20.42 -4.78
CA SER A 60 3.56 -21.63 -4.07
C SER A 60 2.86 -22.86 -4.64
N SER A 61 1.56 -22.79 -4.92
CA SER A 61 0.79 -23.90 -5.49
C SER A 61 1.29 -24.31 -6.89
N GLU A 62 1.70 -23.36 -7.73
CA GLU A 62 2.28 -23.65 -9.06
C GLU A 62 3.67 -24.28 -8.96
N ALA A 63 4.46 -23.93 -7.95
CA ALA A 63 5.80 -24.50 -7.75
C ALA A 63 5.79 -25.96 -7.25
N PHE A 64 4.65 -26.46 -6.75
CA PHE A 64 4.46 -27.85 -6.31
C PHE A 64 3.70 -28.72 -7.32
N GLN A 65 3.38 -28.20 -8.52
CA GLN A 65 2.87 -28.97 -9.66
C GLN A 65 4.01 -29.38 -10.60
#